data_AF-A0A3C1QX94-F1
#
_entry.id   AF-A0A3C1QX94-F1
#
_cell.length_a   1.000
_cell.length_b   1.000
_cell.length_c   1.000
_cell.angle_alpha   90.00
_cell.angle_beta   90.00
_cell.angle_gamma   90.00
#
_symmetry.space_group_name_H-M   'P 1'
#
loop_
_entity.id
_entity.type
_entity.pdbx_description
1 polymer ?
#
loop_
_entity_poly.entity_id
_entity_poly.type
_entity_poly.pdbx_seq_one_letter_code
_entity_poly.pdbx_strand_id
1 'polypeptide(L)'
;MEANAGRATFKVRADRPWQDTGITLVPGKPIAMRANGAWTFQFKAELTAEGISIPQELREFNLGSLVGYVETGDPETSKPFVIGPEKSWIPTAGGRLFLQMYDN
;
A
#
# COMPACT_ATOMS: atom_id res chain seq x y z
N MET A 1 -11.45 -31.06 7.40
CA MET A 1 -10.59 -30.05 8.05
C MET A 1 -11.03 -28.71 7.46
N GLU A 2 -11.92 -28.00 8.17
CA GLU A 2 -12.54 -26.76 7.69
C GLU A 2 -11.58 -25.59 7.93
N ALA A 3 -11.35 -24.79 6.89
CA ALA A 3 -10.38 -23.69 6.90
C ALA A 3 -10.91 -22.53 7.76
N ASN A 4 -10.38 -22.41 8.98
CA ASN A 4 -10.65 -21.28 9.85
C ASN A 4 -9.94 -20.02 9.29
N ALA A 5 -10.65 -18.88 9.32
CA ALA A 5 -10.27 -17.60 8.74
C ALA A 5 -8.79 -17.23 8.96
N GLY A 6 -8.00 -17.22 7.88
CA GLY A 6 -6.57 -16.98 7.91
C GLY A 6 -6.24 -15.52 8.25
N ARG A 7 -5.85 -15.26 9.50
CA ARG A 7 -5.28 -13.98 9.93
C ARG A 7 -3.76 -14.03 9.76
N ALA A 8 -3.18 -13.03 9.11
CA ALA A 8 -1.74 -12.84 9.00
C ALA A 8 -1.33 -11.47 9.57
N THR A 9 -0.07 -11.33 9.97
CA THR A 9 0.54 -10.06 10.38
C THR A 9 1.80 -9.85 9.55
N PHE A 10 1.99 -8.63 9.07
CA PHE A 10 3.13 -8.23 8.26
C PHE A 10 3.69 -6.90 8.76
N LYS A 11 5.00 -6.80 8.89
CA LYS A 11 5.68 -5.55 9.30
C LYS A 11 6.11 -4.79 8.06
N VAL A 12 5.42 -3.68 7.78
CA VAL A 12 5.81 -2.77 6.71
C VAL A 12 6.89 -1.82 7.22
N ARG A 13 7.99 -1.66 6.48
CA ARG A 13 9.10 -0.77 6.82
C ARG A 13 9.10 0.51 5.98
N ALA A 14 9.48 1.63 6.60
CA ALA A 14 9.68 2.96 5.99
C ALA A 14 10.71 3.00 4.87
N ASP A 15 11.73 2.17 4.95
CA ASP A 15 12.91 2.24 4.11
C ASP A 15 12.90 1.23 2.96
N ARG A 16 11.73 0.68 2.63
CA ARG A 16 11.59 -0.34 1.58
C ARG A 16 10.38 -0.08 0.70
N PRO A 17 10.58 0.07 -0.62
CA PRO A 17 9.47 0.10 -1.55
C PRO A 17 8.87 -1.30 -1.69
N TRP A 18 7.58 -1.34 -2.04
CA TRP A 18 6.85 -2.52 -2.52
C TRP A 18 7.26 -3.86 -1.90
N GLN A 19 6.90 -4.05 -0.64
CA GLN A 19 7.29 -5.22 0.14
C GLN A 19 6.29 -6.36 -0.07
N ASP A 20 6.76 -7.52 -0.52
CA ASP A 20 5.94 -8.73 -0.64
C ASP A 20 5.45 -9.16 0.75
N THR A 21 4.12 -9.24 0.89
CA THR A 21 3.47 -9.56 2.16
C THR A 21 3.41 -11.03 2.51
N GLY A 22 3.63 -11.95 1.57
CA GLY A 22 3.25 -13.34 1.81
C GLY A 22 1.81 -13.69 1.40
N ILE A 23 0.99 -12.70 1.01
CA ILE A 23 -0.47 -12.88 0.88
C ILE A 23 -0.96 -13.04 -0.57
N THR A 24 -1.53 -14.23 -0.80
CA THR A 24 -2.42 -14.69 -1.87
C THR A 24 -3.79 -14.00 -1.99
N LEU A 25 -4.04 -12.94 -2.78
CA LEU A 25 -5.44 -12.51 -2.97
C LEU A 25 -6.18 -13.44 -3.93
N VAL A 26 -7.43 -13.76 -3.57
CA VAL A 26 -8.31 -14.63 -4.36
C VAL A 26 -9.56 -13.83 -4.75
N PRO A 27 -9.95 -13.82 -6.04
CA PRO A 27 -11.16 -13.14 -6.50
C PRO A 27 -12.39 -13.55 -5.70
N GLY A 28 -13.24 -12.58 -5.37
CA GLY A 28 -14.51 -12.84 -4.66
C GLY A 28 -14.37 -13.18 -3.17
N LYS A 29 -13.14 -13.33 -2.63
CA LYS A 29 -12.92 -13.55 -1.20
C LYS A 29 -12.71 -12.23 -0.47
N PRO A 30 -13.59 -11.83 0.47
CA PRO A 30 -13.41 -10.60 1.22
C PRO A 30 -12.10 -10.59 2.01
N ILE A 31 -11.46 -9.43 2.06
CA ILE A 31 -10.30 -9.17 2.90
C ILE A 31 -10.53 -7.91 3.72
N ALA A 32 -10.03 -7.93 4.96
CA ALA A 32 -9.99 -6.79 5.85
C ALA A 32 -8.56 -6.61 6.38
N MET A 33 -8.09 -5.38 6.41
CA MET A 33 -6.77 -4.99 6.88
C MET A 33 -6.89 -3.90 7.93
N ARG A 34 -6.06 -3.98 8.97
CA ARG A 34 -5.89 -2.94 9.97
C ARG A 34 -4.41 -2.71 10.21
N ALA A 35 -3.98 -1.46 10.07
CA ALA A 35 -2.61 -1.04 10.35
C ALA A 35 -2.51 -0.44 11.75
N ASN A 36 -1.40 -0.71 12.44
CA ASN A 36 -1.07 -0.10 13.73
C ASN A 36 0.40 0.30 13.72
N GLY A 37 0.73 1.36 14.46
CA GLY A 37 2.08 1.91 14.52
C GLY A 37 2.18 3.27 13.84
N ALA A 38 3.38 3.83 13.84
CA ALA A 38 3.68 5.13 13.26
C ALA A 38 5.01 5.09 12.51
N TRP A 39 5.15 6.01 11.57
CA TRP A 39 6.34 6.20 10.75
C TRP A 39 6.84 7.62 11.04
N THR A 40 8.14 7.84 10.93
CA THR A 40 8.71 9.18 10.91
C THR A 40 9.08 9.50 9.47
N PHE A 41 8.40 10.47 8.88
CA PHE A 41 8.67 10.95 7.53
C PHE A 41 9.41 12.29 7.61
N GLN A 42 10.55 12.41 6.92
CA GLN A 42 11.31 13.65 6.83
C GLN A 42 11.47 14.05 5.38
N PHE A 43 10.87 15.18 5.02
CA PHE A 43 11.04 15.80 3.71
C PHE A 43 12.16 16.84 3.77
N LYS A 44 13.18 16.69 2.91
CA LYS A 44 14.26 17.67 2.74
C LYS A 44 14.35 18.07 1.28
N ALA A 45 14.27 19.36 1.01
CA ALA A 45 14.42 19.93 -0.32
C ALA A 45 15.25 21.22 -0.25
N GLU A 46 16.11 21.42 -1.23
CA GLU A 46 16.76 22.72 -1.48
C GLU A 46 15.82 23.55 -2.36
N LEU A 47 15.53 24.78 -1.92
CA LEU A 47 14.54 25.65 -2.55
C LEU A 47 15.15 27.01 -2.90
N THR A 48 14.63 27.62 -3.96
CA THR A 48 14.89 29.02 -4.31
C THR A 48 13.68 29.89 -3.91
N ALA A 49 13.70 31.18 -4.25
CA ALA A 49 12.59 32.10 -3.94
C ALA A 49 11.26 31.71 -4.58
N GLU A 50 11.30 30.88 -5.63
CA GLU A 50 10.15 30.34 -6.35
C GLU A 50 9.47 29.16 -5.63
N GLY A 51 10.11 28.58 -4.60
CA GLY A 51 9.58 27.43 -3.87
C GLY A 51 9.61 26.12 -4.67
N ILE A 52 8.75 25.16 -4.31
CA ILE A 52 8.61 23.86 -5.00
C ILE A 52 7.16 23.64 -5.44
N SER A 53 6.98 23.24 -6.69
CA SER A 53 5.73 22.62 -7.12
C SER A 53 5.75 21.16 -6.68
N ILE A 54 4.78 20.74 -5.87
CA ILE A 54 4.68 19.33 -5.45
C ILE A 54 4.50 18.47 -6.72
N PRO A 55 5.42 17.52 -6.99
CA PRO A 55 5.32 16.56 -8.08
C PRO A 55 3.93 15.92 -8.16
N GLN A 56 3.47 15.56 -9.36
CA GLN A 56 2.13 14.98 -9.53
C GLN A 56 1.99 13.62 -8.85
N GLU A 57 3.08 12.88 -8.82
CA GLU A 57 3.25 11.60 -8.16
C GLU A 57 2.94 11.80 -6.67
N LEU A 58 3.59 12.74 -5.98
CA LEU A 58 3.29 13.11 -4.60
C LEU A 58 1.85 13.60 -4.33
N ARG A 59 1.04 13.84 -5.38
CA ARG A 59 -0.38 14.21 -5.25
C ARG A 59 -1.35 13.02 -5.34
N GLU A 60 -0.91 11.85 -5.80
CA GLU A 60 -1.82 10.69 -5.95
C GLU A 60 -2.33 10.18 -4.60
N PHE A 61 -1.45 10.13 -3.60
CA PHE A 61 -1.78 9.74 -2.23
C PHE A 61 -1.11 10.67 -1.22
N ASN A 62 -1.64 10.69 0.01
CA ASN A 62 -1.00 11.44 1.09
C ASN A 62 0.37 10.83 1.41
N LEU A 63 1.41 11.67 1.45
CA LEU A 63 2.74 11.31 1.96
C LEU A 63 2.64 10.64 3.34
N GLY A 64 3.38 9.56 3.53
CA GLY A 64 3.37 8.78 4.77
C GLY A 64 2.22 7.76 4.88
N SER A 65 1.29 7.72 3.90
CA SER A 65 0.17 6.78 3.95
C SER A 65 0.61 5.35 3.60
N LEU A 66 -0.05 4.35 4.21
CA LEU A 66 0.10 2.96 3.79
C LEU A 66 -0.68 2.74 2.49
N VAL A 67 0.04 2.34 1.44
CA VAL A 67 -0.51 1.96 0.14
C VAL A 67 -0.22 0.49 -0.16
N GLY A 68 -1.00 -0.08 -1.06
CA GLY A 68 -0.76 -1.42 -1.59
C GLY A 68 -1.01 -1.48 -3.09
N TYR A 69 -0.46 -2.50 -3.73
CA TYR A 69 -0.88 -2.94 -5.06
C TYR A 69 -0.99 -4.47 -5.08
N VAL A 70 -1.70 -4.97 -6.07
CA VAL A 70 -1.86 -6.41 -6.30
C VAL A 70 -1.21 -6.73 -7.63
N GLU A 71 -0.17 -7.56 -7.62
CA GLU A 71 0.42 -8.06 -8.86
C GLU A 71 -0.49 -9.13 -9.45
N THR A 72 -1.26 -8.75 -10.48
CA THR A 72 -2.24 -9.63 -11.16
C THR A 72 -1.76 -10.10 -12.54
N GLY A 73 -0.66 -9.54 -13.05
CA GLY A 73 -0.20 -9.71 -14.43
C GLY A 73 -0.91 -8.78 -15.45
N ASP A 74 -1.91 -8.01 -15.01
CA ASP A 74 -2.61 -7.00 -15.80
C ASP A 74 -2.36 -5.60 -15.21
N PRO A 75 -1.77 -4.66 -15.98
CA PRO A 75 -1.47 -3.31 -15.51
C PRO A 75 -2.68 -2.53 -14.98
N GLU A 76 -3.88 -2.75 -15.55
CA GLU A 76 -5.07 -2.00 -15.15
C GLU A 76 -5.58 -2.42 -13.77
N THR A 77 -5.42 -3.70 -13.42
CA THR A 77 -5.78 -4.24 -12.11
C THR A 77 -4.64 -4.22 -11.10
N SER A 78 -3.43 -3.82 -11.53
CA SER A 78 -2.23 -3.71 -10.70
C SER A 78 -1.95 -2.28 -10.19
N LYS A 79 -2.91 -1.35 -10.29
CA LYS A 79 -2.73 0.04 -9.84
C LYS A 79 -2.64 0.15 -8.31
N PRO A 80 -1.74 0.99 -7.77
CA PRO A 80 -1.69 1.29 -6.35
C PRO A 80 -3.01 1.84 -5.78
N PHE A 81 -3.25 1.56 -4.50
CA PHE A 81 -4.40 2.07 -3.77
C PHE A 81 -4.08 2.32 -2.30
N VAL A 82 -4.80 3.25 -1.69
CA VAL A 82 -4.69 3.55 -0.26
C VAL A 82 -5.25 2.39 0.57
N ILE A 83 -4.45 1.90 1.52
CA ILE A 83 -4.88 1.06 2.64
C ILE A 83 -5.25 1.94 3.83
N GLY A 84 -4.40 2.90 4.18
CA GLY A 84 -4.61 3.75 5.35
C GLY A 84 -4.64 2.95 6.67
N PRO A 85 -5.38 3.42 7.70
CA PRO A 85 -5.45 2.73 8.98
C PRO A 85 -6.30 1.44 8.94
N GLU A 86 -7.32 1.41 8.08
CA GLU A 86 -8.23 0.28 7.92
C GLU A 86 -8.80 0.26 6.51
N LYS A 87 -8.85 -0.91 5.89
CA LYS A 87 -9.47 -1.13 4.58
C LYS A 87 -10.09 -2.51 4.51
N SER A 88 -11.31 -2.57 3.96
CA SER A 88 -11.97 -3.82 3.60
C SER A 88 -12.44 -3.76 2.16
N TRP A 89 -12.27 -4.84 1.41
CA TRP A 89 -12.76 -4.94 0.03
C TRP A 89 -12.92 -6.39 -0.42
N ILE A 90 -13.53 -6.57 -1.58
CA ILE A 90 -13.61 -7.86 -2.28
C ILE A 90 -12.74 -7.73 -3.55
N PRO A 91 -11.62 -8.46 -3.66
CA PRO A 91 -10.78 -8.44 -4.86
C PRO A 91 -11.55 -8.94 -6.07
N THR A 92 -11.45 -8.24 -7.20
CA THR A 92 -12.00 -8.69 -8.50
C THR A 92 -10.98 -9.54 -9.28
N ALA A 93 -9.69 -9.36 -9.01
CA ALA A 93 -8.59 -10.12 -9.57
C ALA A 93 -7.77 -10.81 -8.47
N GLY A 94 -7.14 -11.92 -8.84
CA GLY A 94 -6.25 -12.69 -7.97
C GLY A 94 -4.81 -12.28 -8.23
N GLY A 95 -4.00 -12.27 -7.18
CA GLY A 95 -2.64 -11.79 -7.32
C GLY A 95 -1.92 -11.59 -6.00
N ARG A 96 -0.67 -11.15 -6.12
CA ARG A 96 0.20 -11.03 -4.96
C ARG A 96 0.11 -9.64 -4.33
N LEU A 97 -0.16 -9.57 -3.03
CA LEU A 97 -0.25 -8.29 -2.32
C LEU A 97 1.13 -7.78 -1.90
N PHE A 98 1.42 -6.54 -2.28
CA PHE A 98 2.59 -5.79 -1.87
C PHE A 98 2.17 -4.51 -1.12
N LEU A 99 3.01 -4.07 -0.17
CA LEU A 99 2.73 -2.90 0.67
C LEU A 99 3.94 -1.96 0.76
N GLN A 100 3.66 -0.66 0.88
CA GLN A 100 4.67 0.39 1.02
C GLN A 100 4.09 1.60 1.77
N MET A 101 4.94 2.40 2.44
CA MET A 101 4.57 3.79 2.74
C MET A 101 4.80 4.64 1.52
N TYR A 102 3.79 5.42 1.19
CA TYR A 102 3.89 6.39 0.13
C TYR A 102 4.87 7.51 0.46
N ASP A 103 5.99 7.56 -0.25
CA ASP A 103 7.12 8.45 0.01
C ASP A 103 7.71 9.10 -1.24
N ASN A 104 7.11 8.86 -2.41
CA ASN A 104 7.57 9.33 -3.73
C ASN A 104 6.45 9.99 -4.52
#